data_AF-A0A3M1DZA0-F1
#
_entry.id   AF-A0A3M1DZA0-F1
#
_cell.length_a   1.000
_cell.length_b   1.000
_cell.length_c   1.000
_cell.angle_alpha   90.00
_cell.angle_beta   90.00
_cell.angle_gamma   90.00
#
_symmetry.space_group_name_H-M   'P 1'
#
loop_
_entity.id
_entity.type
_entity.pdbx_description
1 polymer ?
#
loop_
_entity_poly.entity_id
_entity_poly.type
_entity_poly.pdbx_seq_one_letter_code
_entity_poly.pdbx_strand_id
1 'polypeptide(L)'
;MNVIHGHFDQAGTLRQRNRKLAATTTQNRLSEARTAKVISITSGKGGVGKTSVAANVAVELARMGQRVLVIDADLGLANIDVMCGLTPR
;
A
#
# COMPACT_ATOMS: atom_id res chain seq x y z
N MET A 1 -31.81 -15.72 -48.08
CA MET A 1 -30.62 -14.87 -47.88
C MET A 1 -31.11 -13.60 -47.19
N ASN A 2 -30.92 -13.46 -45.88
CA ASN A 2 -31.33 -12.26 -45.16
C ASN A 2 -30.27 -11.91 -44.13
N VAL A 3 -29.56 -10.80 -44.35
CA VAL A 3 -28.52 -10.28 -43.46
C VAL A 3 -29.15 -9.13 -42.68
N ILE A 4 -29.56 -9.41 -41.46
CA ILE A 4 -30.13 -8.41 -40.55
C ILE A 4 -28.99 -7.47 -40.13
N HIS A 5 -28.94 -6.28 -40.72
CA HIS A 5 -28.06 -5.20 -40.27
C HIS A 5 -28.60 -4.68 -38.94
N GLY A 6 -27.97 -5.07 -37.84
CA GLY A 6 -28.29 -4.57 -36.50
C GLY A 6 -28.07 -3.06 -36.45
N HIS A 7 -29.17 -2.30 -36.43
CA HIS A 7 -29.12 -0.87 -36.15
C HIS A 7 -28.53 -0.67 -34.75
N PHE A 8 -27.35 -0.04 -34.69
CA PHE A 8 -26.78 0.46 -33.45
C PHE A 8 -27.76 1.49 -32.87
N ASP A 9 -28.45 1.12 -31.79
CA ASP A 9 -29.31 2.04 -31.07
C ASP A 9 -28.48 2.96 -30.13
N GLN A 10 -29.05 4.11 -29.80
CA GLN A 10 -28.41 5.07 -28.90
C GLN A 10 -28.21 4.47 -27.50
N ALA A 11 -29.11 3.60 -27.07
CA ALA A 11 -29.03 2.90 -25.79
C ALA A 11 -27.82 1.94 -25.72
N GLY A 12 -27.52 1.22 -26.79
CA GLY A 12 -26.35 0.36 -26.94
C GLY A 12 -25.06 1.15 -26.91
N THR A 13 -25.03 2.29 -27.60
CA THR A 13 -23.90 3.23 -27.58
C THR A 13 -23.62 3.74 -26.16
N LEU A 14 -24.67 4.06 -25.39
CA LEU A 14 -24.54 4.52 -24.00
C LEU A 14 -24.04 3.41 -23.07
N ARG A 15 -24.55 2.18 -23.21
CA ARG A 15 -24.07 1.01 -22.44
C ARG A 15 -22.60 0.72 -22.70
N GLN A 16 -22.15 0.84 -23.95
CA GLN A 16 -20.75 0.66 -24.32
C GLN A 16 -19.86 1.75 -23.71
N ARG A 17 -20.28 3.02 -23.76
CA ARG A 17 -19.56 4.12 -23.09
C ARG A 17 -19.49 3.93 -21.58
N ASN A 18 -20.60 3.62 -20.92
CA ASN A 18 -20.63 3.40 -19.47
C ASN A 18 -19.71 2.23 -19.06
N ARG A 19 -19.65 1.16 -19.86
CA ARG A 19 -18.73 0.03 -19.63
C ARG A 19 -17.26 0.44 -19.81
N LYS A 20 -16.95 1.23 -20.84
CA LYS A 20 -15.59 1.74 -21.09
C LYS A 20 -15.15 2.71 -19.97
N LEU A 21 -16.03 3.60 -19.55
CA LEU A 21 -15.81 4.51 -18.41
C LEU A 21 -15.55 3.72 -17.12
N ALA A 22 -16.37 2.71 -16.80
CA ALA A 22 -16.18 1.86 -15.62
C ALA A 22 -14.83 1.10 -15.66
N ALA A 23 -14.44 0.58 -16.83
CA ALA A 23 -13.15 -0.09 -17.01
C ALA A 23 -11.97 0.87 -16.84
N THR A 24 -12.03 2.07 -17.43
CA THR A 24 -10.99 3.11 -17.30
C THR A 24 -10.87 3.62 -15.86
N THR A 25 -11.99 3.85 -15.16
CA THR A 25 -11.98 4.24 -13.74
C THR A 25 -11.36 3.17 -12.86
N THR A 26 -11.61 1.88 -13.14
CA THR A 26 -11.04 0.77 -12.37
C THR A 26 -9.54 0.63 -12.62
N GLN A 27 -9.09 0.73 -13.89
CA GLN A 27 -7.67 0.70 -14.23
C GLN A 27 -6.89 1.86 -13.60
N ASN A 28 -7.43 3.09 -13.64
CA ASN A 28 -6.78 4.25 -13.01
C ASN A 28 -6.63 4.07 -11.49
N ARG A 29 -7.63 3.52 -10.79
CA ARG A 29 -7.52 3.25 -9.34
C ARG A 29 -6.46 2.21 -9.01
N LEU A 30 -6.30 1.19 -9.86
CA LEU A 30 -5.27 0.16 -9.65
C LEU A 30 -3.85 0.70 -9.94
N SER A 31 -3.70 1.58 -10.93
CA SER A 31 -2.41 2.26 -11.19
C SER A 31 -2.08 3.34 -10.16
N GLU A 32 -3.08 3.94 -9.52
CA GLU A 32 -2.92 4.93 -8.44
C GLU A 32 -2.89 4.31 -7.04
N ALA A 33 -3.06 2.99 -6.92
CA ALA A 33 -2.95 2.30 -5.63
C ALA A 33 -1.50 2.42 -5.12
N ARG A 34 -1.24 3.46 -4.31
CA ARG A 34 0.06 3.70 -3.69
C ARG A 34 0.41 2.50 -2.82
N THR A 35 1.29 1.64 -3.31
CA THR A 35 1.85 0.54 -2.53
C THR A 35 2.91 1.09 -1.57
N ALA A 36 2.85 0.66 -0.30
CA ALA A 36 3.90 0.98 0.65
C ALA A 36 5.13 0.10 0.38
N LYS A 37 6.33 0.68 0.44
CA LYS A 37 7.56 -0.12 0.48
C LYS A 37 7.66 -0.77 1.87
N VAL A 38 7.78 -2.09 1.90
CA VAL A 38 7.90 -2.88 3.14
C VAL A 38 9.35 -3.35 3.29
N ILE A 39 9.94 -3.11 4.46
CA ILE A 39 11.32 -3.50 4.79
C ILE A 39 11.28 -4.28 6.10
N SER A 40 11.78 -5.52 6.08
CA SER A 40 11.87 -6.38 7.27
C SER A 40 13.31 -6.41 7.78
N ILE A 41 13.52 -6.08 9.06
CA ILE A 41 14.82 -6.16 9.73
C ILE A 41 14.81 -7.39 10.64
N THR A 42 15.68 -8.36 10.36
CA THR A 42 15.71 -9.66 11.04
C THR A 42 17.14 -10.09 11.39
N SER A 43 17.27 -11.10 12.26
CA SER A 43 18.54 -11.72 12.64
C SER A 43 18.31 -13.06 13.33
N GLY A 44 19.29 -13.96 13.29
CA GLY A 44 19.22 -15.24 14.03
C GLY A 44 19.58 -15.17 15.53
N LYS A 45 19.95 -14.01 16.09
CA LYS A 45 20.41 -13.88 17.49
C LYS A 45 19.76 -12.68 18.21
N GLY A 46 19.59 -12.81 19.52
CA GLY A 46 19.21 -11.69 20.39
C GLY A 46 20.33 -10.65 20.52
N GLY A 47 19.99 -9.39 20.83
CA GLY A 47 20.98 -8.35 21.17
C GLY A 47 21.79 -7.74 20.02
N VAL A 48 21.60 -8.17 18.77
CA VAL A 48 22.38 -7.65 17.61
C VAL A 48 21.98 -6.24 17.14
N GLY A 49 21.05 -5.57 17.83
CA GLY A 49 20.64 -4.20 17.50
C GLY A 49 19.52 -4.04 16.46
N LYS A 50 18.72 -5.09 16.17
CA LYS A 50 17.60 -5.03 15.21
C LYS A 50 16.67 -3.83 15.45
N THR A 51 16.19 -3.69 16.69
CA THR A 51 15.28 -2.60 17.08
C THR A 51 15.94 -1.24 16.88
N SER A 52 17.23 -1.11 17.22
CA SER A 52 17.98 0.12 17.03
C SER A 52 18.11 0.50 15.55
N VAL A 53 18.41 -0.47 14.69
CA VAL A 53 18.45 -0.23 13.23
C VAL A 53 17.06 0.15 12.72
N ALA A 54 16.01 -0.56 13.13
CA ALA A 54 14.64 -0.26 12.71
C ALA A 54 14.19 1.15 13.10
N ALA A 55 14.44 1.56 14.35
CA ALA A 55 14.09 2.88 14.84
C ALA A 55 14.84 3.99 14.09
N ASN A 56 16.16 3.87 13.92
CA ASN A 56 16.96 4.90 13.25
C ASN A 56 16.64 5.00 11.75
N VAL A 57 16.43 3.88 11.06
CA VAL A 57 15.99 3.90 9.65
C VAL A 57 14.62 4.57 9.53
N ALA A 58 13.70 4.29 10.43
CA ALA A 58 12.38 4.92 10.43
C ALA A 58 12.46 6.44 10.66
N VAL A 59 13.27 6.88 11.63
CA VAL A 59 13.51 8.29 11.93
C VAL A 59 14.11 9.00 10.71
N GLU A 60 15.14 8.44 10.09
CA GLU A 60 15.78 9.07 8.93
C GLU A 60 14.84 9.12 7.71
N LEU A 61 14.06 8.07 7.45
CA LEU A 61 13.02 8.11 6.40
C LEU A 61 11.96 9.18 6.68
N ALA A 62 11.55 9.33 7.94
CA ALA A 62 10.60 10.38 8.34
C ALA A 62 11.21 11.79 8.16
N ARG A 63 12.49 11.98 8.50
CA ARG A 63 13.23 13.24 8.27
C ARG A 63 13.35 13.58 6.77
N MET A 64 13.40 12.57 5.91
CA MET A 64 13.34 12.72 4.45
C MET A 64 11.91 12.95 3.92
N GLY A 65 10.93 13.22 4.80
CA GLY A 65 9.55 13.52 4.43
C GLY A 65 8.71 12.30 4.03
N GLN A 66 9.18 11.09 4.29
CA GLN A 66 8.40 9.88 4.00
C GLN A 66 7.36 9.61 5.11
N ARG A 67 6.21 9.07 4.73
CA ARG A 67 5.26 8.51 5.70
C ARG A 67 5.74 7.11 6.09
N VAL A 68 6.10 6.94 7.35
CA VAL A 68 6.69 5.71 7.88
C VAL A 68 5.76 5.08 8.91
N LEU A 69 5.59 3.76 8.81
CA LEU A 69 4.96 2.92 9.84
C LEU A 69 6.03 1.95 10.34
N VAL A 70 6.23 1.91 11.65
CA VAL A 70 7.07 0.90 12.31
C VAL A 70 6.15 -0.11 12.97
N ILE A 71 6.44 -1.39 12.74
CA ILE A 71 5.77 -2.51 13.40
C ILE A 71 6.84 -3.25 14.18
N ASP A 72 6.72 -3.26 15.52
CA ASP A 72 7.54 -4.12 16.35
C ASP A 72 6.94 -5.53 16.33
N ALA A 73 7.65 -6.47 15.72
CA ALA A 73 7.22 -7.86 15.60
C ALA A 73 7.84 -8.75 16.70
N ASP A 74 8.59 -8.17 17.64
CA ASP A 74 9.12 -8.89 18.80
C ASP A 74 8.09 -8.92 19.93
N LEU A 75 7.21 -9.93 19.89
CA LEU A 75 6.10 -10.08 20.85
C LEU A 75 6.55 -10.44 22.27
N GLY A 76 7.81 -10.85 22.46
CA GLY A 76 8.33 -11.29 23.76
C GLY A 76 8.96 -10.16 24.58
N LEU A 77 9.59 -9.20 23.91
CA LEU A 77 10.32 -8.07 24.50
C LEU A 77 10.23 -6.87 23.55
N ALA A 78 9.00 -6.40 23.28
CA ALA A 78 8.82 -5.19 22.47
C ALA A 78 9.63 -4.06 23.10
N ASN A 79 10.43 -3.38 22.27
CA ASN A 79 11.40 -2.40 22.72
C ASN A 79 11.29 -1.07 21.97
N ILE A 80 10.48 -1.00 20.90
CA ILE A 80 10.37 0.21 20.09
C ILE A 80 9.77 1.38 20.87
N ASP A 81 8.80 1.11 21.73
CA ASP A 81 8.11 2.07 22.58
C ASP A 81 9.05 2.63 23.64
N VAL A 82 9.76 1.76 24.35
CA VAL A 82 10.81 2.14 25.31
C VAL A 82 11.90 2.97 24.62
N MET A 83 12.38 2.51 23.46
CA MET A 83 13.42 3.20 22.70
C MET A 83 12.97 4.58 22.20
N CYS A 84 11.70 4.73 21.83
CA CYS A 84 11.12 5.99 21.38
C CYS A 84 10.56 6.85 22.54
N GLY A 85 10.66 6.40 23.80
CA GLY A 85 10.08 7.11 24.95
C GLY A 85 8.55 7.23 24.88
N LEU A 86 7.88 6.29 24.23
CA LEU A 86 6.43 6.29 24.04
C LEU A 86 5.76 5.53 25.19
N THR A 87 4.59 6.00 25.60
CA THR A 87 3.69 5.28 26.50
C THR A 87 2.44 4.90 25.72
N PRO A 88 2.33 3.65 25.23
CA PRO A 88 1.13 3.17 24.56
C PRO A 88 -0.11 3.39 25.45
N ARG A 89 -1.25 3.77 24.84
CA ARG A 89 -2.53 3.96 25.53
C ARG A 89 -3.48 2.82 25.25
#